data_AF-A0A3B3CIB7-F1
#
_entry.id   AF-A0A3B3CIB7-F1
#
_cell.length_a   1.000
_cell.length_b   1.000
_cell.length_c   1.000
_cell.angle_alpha   90.00
_cell.angle_beta   90.00
_cell.angle_gamma   90.00
#
_symmetry.space_group_name_H-M   'P 1'
#
loop_
_entity.id
_entity.type
_entity.pdbx_description
1 polymer ?
#
loop_
_entity_poly.entity_id
_entity_poly.type
_entity_poly.pdbx_seq_one_letter_code
_entity_poly.pdbx_strand_id
1 'polypeptide(L)'
;RSQRMDDGKVFVARASLLDELFEISHIHTIYHMFVAVLLIFCLSTLAVDYIDQGRLVLEFDLLFFAFGKLWTVTWVWAVMFLYTLSVPFYTLMFWGSLYHNSRSKLGLSLSTGLILVAVQTCILGVFPVYMVVYHQLPPASRFIVILEQIRFLMKAYSFIREVVPVILKSTPKKGETSRFPTFSSYLYFLFCPTLIFRESYPR
;
A
#
# COMPACT_ATOMS: atom_id res chain seq x y z
N ARG A 1 -24.92 9.07 -7.20
CA ARG A 1 -25.89 8.05 -7.67
C ARG A 1 -25.13 6.73 -7.78
N SER A 2 -25.36 5.84 -6.82
CA SER A 2 -24.62 4.58 -6.60
C SER A 2 -24.56 3.73 -7.86
N GLN A 3 -23.35 3.51 -8.39
CA GLN A 3 -23.11 2.37 -9.29
C GLN A 3 -23.17 1.11 -8.43
N ARG A 4 -24.34 0.47 -8.40
CA ARG A 4 -24.41 -0.98 -8.15
C ARG A 4 -23.55 -1.66 -9.22
N MET A 5 -22.36 -2.09 -8.83
CA MET A 5 -21.75 -3.25 -9.45
C MET A 5 -22.39 -4.42 -8.74
N ASP A 6 -23.36 -5.08 -9.38
CA ASP A 6 -24.13 -6.16 -8.76
C ASP A 6 -23.27 -7.36 -8.30
N ASP A 7 -21.97 -7.41 -8.66
CA ASP A 7 -21.00 -8.46 -8.28
C ASP A 7 -19.76 -7.97 -7.48
N GLY A 8 -19.71 -6.70 -7.04
CA GLY A 8 -18.51 -6.11 -6.40
C GLY A 8 -18.59 -5.95 -4.88
N LYS A 9 -17.43 -5.90 -4.18
CA LYS A 9 -17.38 -5.58 -2.74
C LYS A 9 -18.01 -4.21 -2.47
N VAL A 10 -19.02 -4.17 -1.60
CA VAL A 10 -19.67 -2.93 -1.13
C VAL A 10 -19.01 -2.49 0.17
N PHE A 11 -18.56 -1.23 0.21
CA PHE A 11 -18.01 -0.63 1.42
C PHE A 11 -19.12 0.04 2.22
N VAL A 12 -19.24 -0.34 3.48
CA VAL A 12 -20.19 0.22 4.46
C VAL A 12 -19.40 0.74 5.64
N ALA A 13 -19.79 1.89 6.19
CA ALA A 13 -19.20 2.41 7.41
C ALA A 13 -19.55 1.47 8.58
N ARG A 14 -18.52 0.89 9.21
CA ARG A 14 -18.64 0.01 10.37
C ARG A 14 -17.36 0.11 11.20
N ALA A 15 -17.48 -0.01 12.52
CA ALA A 15 -16.35 -0.20 13.41
C ALA A 15 -15.62 -1.53 13.14
N SER A 16 -14.37 -1.63 13.60
CA SER A 16 -13.66 -2.91 13.63
C SER A 16 -14.38 -3.85 14.60
N LEU A 17 -14.47 -5.13 14.26
CA LEU A 17 -15.00 -6.14 15.19
C LEU A 17 -14.23 -6.17 16.51
N LEU A 18 -12.94 -5.89 16.47
CA LEU A 18 -12.10 -5.87 17.66
C LEU A 18 -12.43 -4.66 18.55
N ASP A 19 -12.76 -3.52 17.95
CA ASP A 19 -13.21 -2.34 18.70
C ASP A 19 -14.58 -2.60 19.34
N GLU A 20 -15.54 -3.17 18.59
CA GLU A 20 -16.84 -3.61 19.13
C GLU A 20 -16.64 -4.63 20.28
N LEU A 21 -15.67 -5.54 20.14
CA LEU A 21 -15.37 -6.56 21.13
C LEU A 21 -14.68 -6.01 22.39
N PHE A 22 -13.89 -4.94 22.26
CA PHE A 22 -13.26 -4.25 23.39
C PHE A 22 -14.24 -3.52 24.30
N GLU A 23 -15.47 -3.25 23.83
CA GLU A 23 -16.54 -2.72 24.69
C GLU A 23 -16.97 -3.74 25.77
N ILE A 24 -16.70 -5.03 25.56
CA ILE A 24 -17.02 -6.07 26.54
C ILE A 24 -15.98 -6.02 27.69
N SER A 25 -16.48 -5.88 28.92
CA SER A 25 -15.66 -5.74 30.14
C SER A 25 -14.62 -6.86 30.33
N HIS A 26 -14.98 -8.10 29.96
CA HIS A 26 -14.06 -9.24 30.03
C HIS A 26 -12.84 -9.09 29.12
N ILE A 27 -13.04 -8.59 27.88
CA ILE A 27 -11.94 -8.43 26.91
C ILE A 27 -11.09 -7.21 27.26
N HIS A 28 -11.70 -6.15 27.77
CA HIS A 28 -10.99 -5.00 28.32
C HIS A 28 -10.05 -5.39 29.48
N THR A 29 -10.48 -6.34 30.32
CA THR A 29 -9.64 -6.89 31.40
C THR A 29 -8.42 -7.64 30.84
N ILE A 30 -8.61 -8.44 29.78
CA ILE A 30 -7.51 -9.12 29.09
C ILE A 30 -6.53 -8.10 28.47
N TYR A 31 -7.04 -7.03 27.85
CA TYR A 31 -6.19 -5.94 27.35
C TYR A 31 -5.31 -5.34 28.45
N HIS A 32 -5.89 -4.99 29.61
CA HIS A 32 -5.11 -4.50 30.74
C HIS A 32 -4.13 -5.52 31.31
N MET A 33 -4.45 -6.81 31.28
CA MET A 33 -3.51 -7.87 31.66
C MET A 33 -2.28 -7.87 30.73
N PHE A 34 -2.47 -7.76 29.41
CA PHE A 34 -1.35 -7.64 28.47
C PHE A 34 -0.53 -6.37 28.70
N VAL A 35 -1.18 -5.23 28.97
CA VAL A 35 -0.48 -3.98 29.30
C VAL A 35 0.32 -4.12 30.60
N ALA A 36 -0.26 -4.73 31.64
CA ALA A 36 0.44 -4.97 32.90
C ALA A 36 1.65 -5.90 32.71
N VAL A 37 1.50 -6.98 31.95
CA VAL A 37 2.59 -7.89 31.60
C VAL A 37 3.68 -7.16 30.82
N LEU A 38 3.33 -6.30 29.86
CA LEU A 38 4.29 -5.47 29.13
C LEU A 38 5.06 -4.53 30.06
N LEU A 39 4.37 -3.84 30.99
CA LEU A 39 5.00 -2.98 31.98
C LEU A 39 5.94 -3.75 32.90
N ILE A 40 5.52 -4.94 33.36
CA ILE A 40 6.36 -5.83 34.18
C ILE A 40 7.61 -6.26 33.39
N PHE A 41 7.48 -6.62 32.11
CA PHE A 41 8.63 -6.94 31.27
C PHE A 41 9.58 -5.76 31.13
N CYS A 42 9.08 -4.55 30.82
CA CYS A 42 9.90 -3.35 30.72
C CYS A 42 10.63 -3.04 32.04
N LEU A 43 9.93 -3.11 33.17
CA LEU A 43 10.51 -2.87 34.49
C LEU A 43 11.56 -3.94 34.85
N SER A 44 11.28 -5.21 34.53
CA SER A 44 12.20 -6.32 34.76
C SER A 44 13.49 -6.15 33.95
N THR A 45 13.37 -5.83 32.66
CA THR A 45 14.54 -5.56 31.80
C THR A 45 15.36 -4.38 32.32
N LEU A 46 14.70 -3.28 32.72
CA LEU A 46 15.37 -2.12 33.31
C LEU A 46 16.07 -2.46 34.63
N ALA A 47 15.46 -3.29 35.48
CA ALA A 47 16.03 -3.69 36.75
C ALA A 47 17.27 -4.57 36.56
N VAL A 48 17.21 -5.55 35.64
CA VAL A 48 18.36 -6.41 35.30
C VAL A 48 19.51 -5.57 34.76
N ASP A 49 19.22 -4.68 33.79
CA ASP A 49 20.22 -3.81 33.19
C ASP A 49 20.88 -2.85 34.22
N TYR A 50 20.08 -2.30 35.14
CA TYR A 50 20.59 -1.49 36.25
C TYR A 50 21.50 -2.27 37.20
N ILE A 51 21.17 -3.52 37.53
CA ILE A 51 21.97 -4.37 38.42
C ILE A 51 23.29 -4.75 37.75
N ASP A 52 23.27 -5.12 36.47
CA ASP A 52 24.44 -5.60 35.74
C ASP A 52 25.40 -4.46 35.37
N GLN A 53 24.90 -3.33 34.88
CA GLN A 53 25.74 -2.22 34.38
C GLN A 53 25.94 -1.08 35.40
N GLY A 54 25.14 -1.02 36.46
CA GLY A 54 25.18 0.06 37.47
C GLY A 54 24.69 1.42 36.95
N ARG A 55 24.14 1.50 35.74
CA ARG A 55 23.53 2.68 35.12
C ARG A 55 22.29 2.27 34.33
N LEU A 56 21.27 3.13 34.30
CA LEU A 56 20.07 2.94 33.46
C LEU A 56 20.41 3.33 32.01
N VAL A 57 21.09 2.47 31.28
CA VAL A 57 21.37 2.68 29.85
C VAL A 57 20.49 1.75 29.05
N LEU A 58 19.32 2.23 28.63
CA LEU A 58 18.46 1.48 27.72
C LEU A 58 19.20 1.14 26.42
N GLU A 59 19.75 -0.07 26.33
CA GLU A 59 20.41 -0.60 25.14
C GLU A 59 19.36 -0.93 24.06
N PHE A 60 18.97 0.08 23.30
CA PHE A 60 18.17 -0.11 22.08
C PHE A 60 19.02 -0.54 20.89
N ASP A 61 20.23 -1.03 21.11
CA ASP A 61 21.18 -1.44 20.08
C ASP A 61 20.61 -2.52 19.17
N LEU A 62 19.81 -3.44 19.72
CA LEU A 62 19.10 -4.43 18.92
C LEU A 62 18.10 -3.78 17.94
N LEU A 63 17.39 -2.74 18.37
CA LEU A 63 16.46 -2.00 17.50
C LEU A 63 17.22 -1.20 16.45
N PHE A 64 18.28 -0.49 16.83
CA PHE A 64 19.10 0.26 15.86
C PHE A 64 19.79 -0.67 14.86
N PHE A 65 20.23 -1.85 15.30
CA PHE A 65 20.74 -2.90 14.43
C PHE A 65 19.65 -3.41 13.47
N ALA A 66 18.49 -3.80 13.99
CA ALA A 66 17.40 -4.37 13.20
C ALA A 66 16.78 -3.38 12.19
N PHE A 67 16.67 -2.10 12.58
CA PHE A 67 16.19 -1.00 11.74
C PHE A 67 17.32 -0.20 11.09
N GLY A 68 18.54 -0.73 11.04
CA GLY A 68 19.67 -0.01 10.44
C GLY A 68 19.43 0.36 8.98
N LYS A 69 20.20 1.35 8.49
CA LYS A 69 20.14 1.85 7.10
C LYS A 69 18.75 2.40 6.70
N LEU A 70 18.04 3.04 7.63
CA LEU A 70 16.74 3.69 7.38
C LEU A 70 16.76 4.63 6.19
N TRP A 71 17.83 5.41 6.01
CA TRP A 71 17.95 6.33 4.89
C TRP A 71 17.82 5.63 3.52
N THR A 72 18.47 4.46 3.37
CA THR A 72 18.37 3.63 2.17
C THR A 72 16.94 3.13 1.98
N VAL A 73 16.28 2.69 3.06
CA VAL A 73 14.87 2.24 3.02
C VAL A 73 13.94 3.36 2.57
N THR A 74 14.07 4.55 3.15
CA THR A 74 13.23 5.72 2.81
C THR A 74 13.42 6.14 1.36
N TRP A 75 14.65 6.17 0.85
CA TRP A 75 14.90 6.49 -0.55
C TRP A 75 14.32 5.45 -1.51
N VAL A 76 14.54 4.15 -1.24
CA VAL A 76 13.96 3.05 -2.04
C VAL A 76 12.44 3.13 -2.03
N TRP A 77 11.85 3.35 -0.86
CA TRP A 77 10.40 3.52 -0.71
C TRP A 77 9.88 4.72 -1.51
N ALA A 78 10.55 5.87 -1.46
CA ALA A 78 10.16 7.06 -2.21
C ALA A 78 10.16 6.81 -3.72
N VAL A 79 11.15 6.07 -4.23
CA VAL A 79 11.21 5.66 -5.65
C VAL A 79 10.05 4.73 -6.00
N MET A 80 9.77 3.70 -5.20
CA MET A 80 8.63 2.79 -5.42
C MET A 80 7.28 3.52 -5.37
N PHE A 81 7.13 4.43 -4.41
CA PHE A 81 5.93 5.24 -4.24
C PHE A 81 5.71 6.17 -5.44
N LEU A 82 6.75 6.92 -5.83
CA LEU A 82 6.67 7.84 -6.96
C LEU A 82 6.35 7.10 -8.27
N TYR A 83 6.99 5.95 -8.50
CA TYR A 83 6.68 5.08 -9.62
C TYR A 83 5.21 4.67 -9.64
N THR A 84 4.71 4.17 -8.50
CA THR A 84 3.33 3.68 -8.40
C THR A 84 2.33 4.81 -8.54
N LEU A 85 2.66 6.02 -8.08
CA LEU A 85 1.81 7.19 -8.23
C LEU A 85 1.70 7.67 -9.68
N SER A 86 2.82 7.74 -10.42
CA SER A 86 2.85 8.33 -11.75
C SER A 86 2.54 7.33 -12.86
N VAL A 87 3.27 6.22 -12.93
CA VAL A 87 3.32 5.37 -14.14
C VAL A 87 1.97 4.69 -14.42
N PRO A 88 1.33 3.98 -13.47
CA PRO A 88 0.02 3.38 -13.71
C PRO A 88 -1.05 4.40 -14.09
N PHE A 89 -1.07 5.55 -13.41
CA PHE A 89 -2.05 6.61 -13.65
C PHE A 89 -1.90 7.21 -15.05
N TYR A 90 -0.72 7.72 -15.40
CA TYR A 90 -0.49 8.36 -16.70
C TYR A 90 -0.62 7.36 -17.85
N THR A 91 -0.16 6.12 -17.69
CA THR A 91 -0.27 5.08 -18.72
C THR A 91 -1.73 4.77 -19.05
N LEU A 92 -2.60 4.62 -18.03
CA LEU A 92 -4.02 4.36 -18.24
C LEU A 92 -4.75 5.57 -18.84
N MET A 93 -4.43 6.79 -18.40
CA MET A 93 -5.02 8.01 -18.96
C MET A 93 -4.64 8.18 -20.44
N PHE A 94 -3.37 8.00 -20.76
CA PHE A 94 -2.86 8.05 -22.13
C PHE A 94 -3.50 6.96 -23.00
N TRP A 95 -3.49 5.71 -22.53
CA TRP A 95 -4.14 4.60 -23.22
C TRP A 95 -5.63 4.87 -23.47
N GLY A 96 -6.37 5.33 -22.47
CA GLY A 96 -7.80 5.65 -22.58
C GLY A 96 -8.10 6.74 -23.61
N SER A 97 -7.25 7.78 -23.70
CA SER A 97 -7.39 8.84 -24.70
C SER A 97 -7.16 8.32 -26.14
N LEU A 98 -6.16 7.46 -26.33
CA LEU A 98 -5.82 6.90 -27.64
C LEU A 98 -6.75 5.76 -28.06
N TYR A 99 -7.34 5.05 -27.09
CA TYR A 99 -8.19 3.88 -27.34
C TYR A 99 -9.38 4.21 -28.24
N HIS A 100 -9.97 5.40 -28.10
CA HIS A 100 -11.12 5.80 -28.90
C HIS A 100 -10.75 6.32 -30.30
N ASN A 101 -9.54 6.85 -30.46
CA ASN A 101 -9.04 7.39 -31.73
C ASN A 101 -8.33 6.33 -32.61
N SER A 102 -7.89 5.22 -32.02
CA SER A 102 -7.11 4.21 -32.73
C SER A 102 -7.98 3.26 -33.57
N ARG A 103 -7.51 3.00 -34.79
CA ARG A 103 -8.10 2.02 -35.74
C ARG A 103 -7.85 0.57 -35.30
N SER A 104 -6.75 0.31 -34.57
CA SER A 104 -6.40 -1.02 -34.06
C SER A 104 -6.43 -1.03 -32.52
N LYS A 105 -7.64 -1.24 -31.97
CA LYS A 105 -7.90 -1.21 -30.52
C LYS A 105 -7.16 -2.33 -29.77
N LEU A 106 -7.16 -3.54 -30.33
CA LEU A 106 -6.57 -4.72 -29.72
C LEU A 106 -5.04 -4.62 -29.65
N GLY A 107 -4.40 -4.19 -30.75
CA GLY A 107 -2.95 -4.04 -30.82
C GLY A 107 -2.44 -2.96 -29.85
N LEU A 108 -3.12 -1.82 -29.78
CA LEU A 108 -2.80 -0.75 -28.83
C LEU A 108 -2.89 -1.26 -27.38
N SER A 109 -4.00 -1.92 -27.01
CA SER A 109 -4.18 -2.43 -25.64
C SER A 109 -3.16 -3.49 -25.24
N LEU A 110 -2.81 -4.39 -26.17
CA LEU A 110 -1.87 -5.47 -25.90
C LEU A 110 -0.45 -4.93 -25.78
N SER A 111 -0.07 -3.98 -26.64
CA SER A 111 1.22 -3.29 -26.57
C SER A 111 1.37 -2.50 -25.27
N THR A 112 0.41 -1.64 -24.91
CA THR A 112 0.48 -0.87 -23.66
C THR A 112 0.46 -1.76 -22.42
N GLY A 113 -0.33 -2.84 -22.44
CA GLY A 113 -0.37 -3.83 -21.36
C GLY A 113 0.97 -4.55 -21.17
N LEU A 114 1.60 -5.00 -22.27
CA LEU A 114 2.90 -5.66 -22.21
C LEU A 114 3.99 -4.73 -21.70
N ILE A 115 4.02 -3.49 -22.17
CA ILE A 115 4.97 -2.46 -21.69
C ILE A 115 4.75 -2.23 -20.19
N LEU A 116 3.50 -2.06 -19.75
CA LEU A 116 3.19 -1.82 -18.34
C LEU A 116 3.63 -2.99 -17.45
N VAL A 117 3.39 -4.23 -17.87
CA VAL A 117 3.83 -5.44 -17.14
C VAL A 117 5.36 -5.52 -17.07
N ALA A 118 6.06 -5.24 -18.18
CA ALA A 118 7.53 -5.26 -18.22
C ALA A 118 8.13 -4.20 -17.27
N VAL A 119 7.62 -2.96 -17.34
CA VAL A 119 8.06 -1.86 -16.48
C VAL A 119 7.73 -2.13 -15.01
N GLN A 120 6.54 -2.66 -14.71
CA GLN A 120 6.13 -3.00 -13.35
C GLN A 120 6.98 -4.13 -12.75
N THR A 121 7.32 -5.14 -13.54
CA THR A 121 8.21 -6.24 -13.12
C THR A 121 9.63 -5.72 -12.86
N CYS A 122 10.13 -4.80 -13.68
CA CYS A 122 11.44 -4.21 -13.48
C CYS A 122 11.50 -3.35 -12.20
N ILE A 123 10.59 -2.39 -12.06
CA ILE A 123 10.67 -1.36 -11.02
C ILE A 123 10.09 -1.82 -9.67
N LEU A 124 8.99 -2.58 -9.66
CA LEU A 124 8.42 -3.11 -8.41
C LEU A 124 8.82 -4.55 -8.14
N GLY A 125 9.32 -5.31 -9.12
CA GLY A 125 9.79 -6.68 -8.90
C GLY A 125 11.27 -6.74 -8.58
N VAL A 126 12.10 -6.38 -9.57
CA VAL A 126 13.55 -6.58 -9.50
C VAL A 126 14.25 -5.53 -8.66
N PHE A 127 13.91 -4.24 -8.84
CA PHE A 127 14.62 -3.14 -8.17
C PHE A 127 14.62 -3.20 -6.62
N PRO A 128 13.50 -3.42 -5.92
CA PRO A 128 13.49 -3.44 -4.46
C PRO A 128 14.27 -4.62 -3.89
N VAL A 129 14.16 -5.79 -4.55
CA VAL A 129 14.91 -7.01 -4.19
C VAL A 129 16.41 -6.79 -4.41
N TYR A 130 16.79 -6.19 -5.54
CA TYR A 130 18.18 -5.83 -5.82
C TYR A 130 18.75 -4.89 -4.75
N MET A 131 18.02 -3.83 -4.38
CA MET A 131 18.47 -2.88 -3.36
C MET A 131 18.62 -3.54 -1.98
N VAL A 132 17.70 -4.42 -1.61
CA VAL A 132 17.76 -5.19 -0.35
C VAL A 132 19.01 -6.07 -0.28
N VAL A 133 19.33 -6.78 -1.36
CA VAL A 133 20.47 -7.71 -1.43
C VAL A 133 21.79 -6.94 -1.55
N TYR A 134 21.86 -5.95 -2.43
CA TYR A 134 23.08 -5.16 -2.67
C TYR A 134 23.52 -4.39 -1.43
N HIS A 135 22.58 -3.69 -0.77
CA HIS A 135 22.90 -2.91 0.42
C HIS A 135 22.98 -3.75 1.70
N GLN A 136 22.74 -5.07 1.64
CA GLN A 136 22.74 -5.96 2.81
C GLN A 136 21.99 -5.32 3.99
N LEU A 137 20.71 -5.02 3.76
CA LEU A 137 19.83 -4.38 4.74
C LEU A 137 19.66 -5.27 6.00
N PRO A 138 19.52 -4.75 7.21
CA PRO A 138 19.16 -5.56 8.39
C PRO A 138 17.75 -6.18 8.30
N PRO A 139 17.43 -7.24 9.06
CA PRO A 139 16.22 -8.05 8.84
C PRO A 139 14.90 -7.26 8.90
N ALA A 140 14.72 -6.36 9.86
CA ALA A 140 13.47 -5.58 9.95
C ALA A 140 13.36 -4.54 8.83
N SER A 141 14.47 -3.89 8.48
CA SER A 141 14.52 -2.95 7.35
C SER A 141 14.21 -3.62 5.99
N ARG A 142 14.68 -4.85 5.77
CA ARG A 142 14.32 -5.67 4.59
C ARG A 142 12.82 -5.91 4.54
N PHE A 143 12.25 -6.29 5.67
CA PHE A 143 10.84 -6.60 5.79
C PHE A 143 9.94 -5.42 5.41
N ILE A 144 10.29 -4.21 5.86
CA ILE A 144 9.58 -2.97 5.47
C ILE A 144 9.55 -2.81 3.95
N VAL A 145 10.70 -2.91 3.28
CA VAL A 145 10.78 -2.71 1.82
C VAL A 145 9.94 -3.74 1.07
N ILE A 146 10.03 -5.03 1.45
CA ILE A 146 9.29 -6.10 0.76
C ILE A 146 7.77 -6.00 1.02
N LEU A 147 7.34 -5.66 2.24
CA LEU A 147 5.92 -5.44 2.51
C LEU A 147 5.36 -4.27 1.70
N GLU A 148 6.10 -3.15 1.65
CA GLU A 148 5.70 -1.99 0.87
C GLU A 148 5.69 -2.28 -0.64
N GLN A 149 6.67 -3.07 -1.12
CA GLN A 149 6.71 -3.57 -2.50
C GLN A 149 5.42 -4.34 -2.84
N ILE A 150 5.04 -5.31 -2.01
CA ILE A 150 3.83 -6.12 -2.22
C ILE A 150 2.57 -5.23 -2.18
N ARG A 151 2.50 -4.29 -1.23
CA ARG A 151 1.40 -3.34 -1.10
C ARG A 151 1.22 -2.52 -2.38
N PHE A 152 2.30 -1.95 -2.91
CA PHE A 152 2.24 -1.16 -4.14
C PHE A 152 1.87 -2.00 -5.36
N LEU A 153 2.39 -3.23 -5.47
CA LEU A 153 2.06 -4.15 -6.56
C LEU A 153 0.56 -4.45 -6.58
N MET A 154 -0.01 -4.80 -5.42
CA MET A 154 -1.44 -5.10 -5.29
C MET A 154 -2.31 -3.88 -5.62
N LYS A 155 -1.92 -2.69 -5.13
CA LYS A 155 -2.67 -1.45 -5.39
C LYS A 155 -2.61 -1.02 -6.86
N ALA A 156 -1.44 -1.10 -7.49
CA ALA A 156 -1.29 -0.83 -8.92
C ALA A 156 -2.18 -1.76 -9.76
N TYR A 157 -2.14 -3.06 -9.46
CA TYR A 157 -2.97 -4.05 -10.14
C TYR A 157 -4.47 -3.81 -9.94
N SER A 158 -4.91 -3.56 -8.70
CA SER A 158 -6.32 -3.26 -8.43
C SER A 158 -6.79 -2.02 -9.17
N PHE A 159 -5.98 -0.96 -9.21
CA PHE A 159 -6.32 0.26 -9.92
C PHE A 159 -6.53 0.01 -11.42
N ILE A 160 -5.58 -0.67 -12.06
CA ILE A 160 -5.68 -1.03 -13.48
C ILE A 160 -6.94 -1.87 -13.74
N ARG A 161 -7.16 -2.92 -12.93
CA ARG A 161 -8.29 -3.83 -13.08
C ARG A 161 -9.64 -3.15 -12.95
N GLU A 162 -9.79 -2.20 -12.02
CA GLU A 162 -11.07 -1.51 -11.79
C GLU A 162 -11.30 -0.37 -12.80
N VAL A 163 -10.24 0.30 -13.27
CA VAL A 163 -10.36 1.46 -14.18
C VAL A 163 -10.50 1.05 -15.65
N VAL A 164 -9.81 0.00 -16.11
CA VAL A 164 -9.88 -0.47 -17.50
C VAL A 164 -11.32 -0.74 -17.99
N PRO A 165 -12.19 -1.49 -17.27
CA PRO A 165 -13.56 -1.73 -17.72
C PRO A 165 -14.41 -0.45 -17.72
N VAL A 166 -14.12 0.51 -16.85
CA VAL A 166 -14.80 1.81 -16.82
C VAL A 166 -14.47 2.61 -18.08
N ILE A 167 -13.18 2.71 -18.43
CA ILE A 167 -12.72 3.38 -19.66
C ILE A 167 -13.30 2.71 -20.91
N LEU A 168 -13.34 1.38 -20.94
CA LEU A 168 -13.88 0.62 -22.08
C LEU A 168 -15.39 0.86 -22.28
N LYS A 169 -16.15 0.99 -21.19
CA LYS A 169 -17.60 1.25 -21.22
C LYS A 169 -17.93 2.72 -21.46
N SER A 170 -17.05 3.65 -21.10
CA SER A 170 -17.23 5.08 -21.35
C SER A 170 -16.97 5.41 -22.82
N THR A 171 -17.95 5.14 -23.69
CA THR A 171 -17.94 5.72 -25.03
C THR A 171 -18.21 7.23 -24.91
N PRO A 172 -17.40 8.11 -25.55
CA PRO A 172 -17.63 9.54 -25.53
C PRO A 172 -18.95 9.83 -26.25
N LYS A 173 -20.02 10.07 -25.50
CA LYS A 173 -21.22 10.71 -26.03
C LYS A 173 -20.91 12.20 -26.21
N LYS A 174 -21.26 12.76 -27.36
CA LYS A 174 -21.08 14.19 -27.66
C LYS A 174 -21.64 15.03 -26.49
N GLY A 175 -20.76 15.70 -25.75
CA GLY A 175 -21.12 16.65 -24.68
C GLY A 175 -20.96 16.17 -23.23
N GLU A 176 -20.63 14.89 -22.97
CA GLU A 176 -20.33 14.41 -21.61
C GLU A 176 -18.82 14.31 -21.37
N THR A 177 -18.34 14.86 -20.24
CA THR A 177 -16.94 14.70 -19.80
C THR A 177 -16.65 13.22 -19.58
N SER A 178 -15.64 12.68 -20.27
CA SER A 178 -15.17 11.31 -20.06
C SER A 178 -14.92 11.04 -18.58
N ARG A 179 -15.48 9.94 -18.05
CA ARG A 179 -15.36 9.53 -16.64
C ARG A 179 -13.98 8.93 -16.41
N PHE A 180 -12.98 9.80 -16.32
CA PHE A 180 -11.65 9.42 -15.89
C PHE A 180 -11.50 9.53 -14.38
N PRO A 181 -10.76 8.61 -13.74
CA PRO A 181 -10.49 8.72 -12.31
C PRO A 181 -9.70 9.99 -12.01
N THR A 182 -10.08 10.67 -10.93
CA THR A 182 -9.35 11.87 -10.49
C THR A 182 -8.04 11.47 -9.81
N PHE A 183 -6.95 12.19 -10.09
CA PHE A 183 -5.65 11.97 -9.47
C PHE A 183 -5.72 11.99 -7.93
N SER A 184 -6.52 12.91 -7.36
CA SER A 184 -6.74 12.99 -5.91
C SER A 184 -7.34 11.71 -5.31
N SER A 185 -8.29 11.06 -6.01
CA SER A 185 -8.87 9.79 -5.54
C SER A 185 -7.86 8.65 -5.60
N TYR A 186 -6.98 8.65 -6.61
CA TYR A 186 -5.89 7.67 -6.72
C TYR A 186 -4.83 7.86 -5.63
N LEU A 187 -4.41 9.11 -5.38
CA LEU A 187 -3.51 9.46 -4.28
C LEU A 187 -4.11 9.02 -2.93
N TYR A 188 -5.39 9.30 -2.70
CA TYR A 188 -6.09 8.86 -1.49
C TYR A 188 -6.10 7.33 -1.37
N PHE A 189 -6.38 6.62 -2.46
CA PHE A 189 -6.35 5.16 -2.49
C PHE A 189 -4.98 4.59 -2.13
N LEU A 190 -3.88 5.21 -2.55
CA LEU A 190 -2.53 4.76 -2.22
C LEU A 190 -2.26 4.71 -0.71
N PHE A 191 -2.88 5.60 0.09
CA PHE A 191 -2.78 5.60 1.54
C PHE A 191 -3.93 4.87 2.26
N CYS A 192 -5.06 4.65 1.60
CA CYS A 192 -6.21 3.97 2.17
C CYS A 192 -5.85 2.54 2.66
N PRO A 193 -6.36 2.08 3.83
CA PRO A 193 -6.15 0.71 4.33
C PRO A 193 -7.01 -0.33 3.60
N THR A 194 -7.10 -0.22 2.27
CA THR A 194 -7.81 -1.16 1.41
C THR A 194 -7.00 -1.42 0.14
N LEU A 195 -7.22 -2.60 -0.45
CA LEU A 195 -6.55 -3.03 -1.69
C LEU A 195 -7.44 -2.94 -2.92
N ILE A 196 -8.69 -2.48 -2.78
CA ILE A 196 -9.66 -2.37 -3.88
C ILE A 196 -9.88 -0.90 -4.18
N PHE A 197 -9.51 -0.47 -5.38
CA PHE A 197 -9.72 0.91 -5.83
C PHE A 197 -11.22 1.23 -5.98
N ARG A 198 -11.63 2.38 -5.44
CA ARG A 198 -12.94 3.00 -5.64
C ARG A 198 -12.73 4.52 -5.80
N GLU A 199 -13.57 5.15 -6.61
CA GLU A 199 -13.53 6.62 -6.75
C GLU A 199 -13.94 7.35 -5.46
N SER A 200 -14.86 6.74 -4.71
CA SER A 200 -15.33 7.24 -3.42
C SER A 200 -15.42 6.10 -2.41
N TYR A 201 -14.96 6.36 -1.19
CA TYR A 201 -15.08 5.47 -0.03
C TYR A 201 -16.07 6.08 0.96
N PRO A 202 -16.80 5.26 1.73
CA PRO A 202 -17.56 5.77 2.87
C PRO A 202 -16.58 6.44 3.85
N ARG A 203 -16.97 7.59 4.37
CA ARG A 203 -16.23 8.39 5.35
C ARG A 203 -17.10 8.56 6.58
#